data_AF-A0AAW2VA53-F1
#
_entry.id   AF-A0AAW2VA53-F1
#
_cell.length_a   1.000
_cell.length_b   1.000
_cell.length_c   1.000
_cell.angle_alpha   90.00
_cell.angle_beta   90.00
_cell.angle_gamma   90.00
#
_symmetry.space_group_name_H-M   'P 1'
#
loop_
_entity.id
_entity.type
_entity.pdbx_description
1 polymer ?
#
loop_
_entity_poly.entity_id
_entity_poly.type
_entity_poly.pdbx_seq_one_letter_code
_entity_poly.pdbx_strand_id
1 'polypeptide(L)'
;MERSRWYSVVEKDNPWEVEAAVDQFCRGVVPFGPYYDHVLAYRQESLNLPEKVYFLTYEELKENPRFHVRKLGEFLGCPFDQSENGEEKIDEIVKMCSFEILSSQQVNKSNEVPSVFPLPYSAFFRKDEVGDHENYLEDNMIAKIWASAHPIKAQGPLNYGLPNHFHNIRPTTSS
;
A
#
# COMPACT_ATOMS: atom_id res chain seq x y z
N MET A 1 -10.42 25.70 -19.58
CA MET A 1 -9.71 24.56 -18.99
C MET A 1 -10.37 23.30 -19.52
N GLU A 2 -9.70 22.58 -20.41
CA GLU A 2 -10.21 21.30 -20.92
C GLU A 2 -10.18 20.27 -19.79
N ARG A 3 -11.33 19.63 -19.55
CA ARG A 3 -11.42 18.48 -18.65
C ARG A 3 -10.51 17.38 -19.21
N SER A 4 -9.58 16.88 -18.39
CA SER A 4 -8.63 15.85 -18.80
C SER A 4 -9.36 14.58 -19.24
N ARG A 5 -8.75 13.80 -20.15
CA ARG A 5 -9.26 12.49 -20.60
C ARG A 5 -9.63 11.54 -19.45
N TRP A 6 -9.03 11.74 -18.28
CA TRP A 6 -9.32 11.01 -17.04
C TRP A 6 -10.71 11.34 -16.47
N TYR A 7 -11.15 12.60 -16.54
CA TYR A 7 -12.47 13.02 -16.07
C TYR A 7 -13.61 12.33 -16.83
N SER A 8 -13.44 12.10 -18.13
CA SER A 8 -14.44 11.41 -18.97
C SER A 8 -14.54 9.90 -18.73
N VAL A 9 -13.54 9.28 -18.11
CA VAL A 9 -13.57 7.84 -17.77
C VAL A 9 -14.35 7.62 -16.46
N VAL A 10 -14.28 8.58 -15.53
CA VAL A 10 -14.91 8.46 -14.21
C VAL A 10 -16.40 8.83 -14.23
N GLU A 11 -16.84 9.66 -15.19
CA GLU A 11 -18.25 10.09 -15.30
C GLU A 11 -19.20 9.03 -15.89
N LYS A 12 -18.73 7.89 -16.43
CA LYS A 12 -19.57 7.01 -17.26
C LYS A 12 -19.71 5.54 -16.87
N ASP A 13 -18.87 5.00 -16.00
CA ASP A 13 -18.97 3.58 -15.65
C ASP A 13 -19.38 3.43 -14.17
N ASN A 14 -20.47 2.68 -13.94
CA ASN A 14 -20.80 2.21 -12.60
C ASN A 14 -19.57 1.53 -11.97
N PRO A 15 -19.41 1.58 -10.64
CA PRO A 15 -18.38 0.80 -9.96
C PRO A 15 -18.46 -0.65 -10.43
N TRP A 16 -17.32 -1.25 -10.77
CA TRP A 16 -17.29 -2.67 -11.09
C TRP A 16 -17.79 -3.49 -9.91
N GLU A 17 -18.52 -4.57 -10.20
CA GLU A 17 -18.70 -5.65 -9.24
C GLU A 17 -17.33 -6.17 -8.78
N VAL A 18 -17.21 -6.55 -7.51
CA VAL A 18 -15.92 -6.88 -6.88
C VAL A 18 -15.17 -7.96 -7.66
N GLU A 19 -15.86 -9.01 -8.12
CA GLU A 19 -15.25 -10.09 -8.90
C GLU A 19 -14.67 -9.59 -10.24
N ALA A 20 -15.38 -8.70 -10.93
CA ALA A 20 -14.91 -8.09 -12.16
C ALA A 20 -13.69 -7.20 -11.90
N ALA A 21 -13.69 -6.44 -10.80
CA ALA A 21 -12.53 -5.65 -10.40
C ALA A 21 -11.31 -6.52 -10.10
N VAL A 22 -11.50 -7.66 -9.42
CA VAL A 22 -10.45 -8.65 -9.18
C VAL A 22 -9.90 -9.21 -10.49
N ASP A 23 -10.75 -9.51 -11.48
CA ASP A 23 -10.29 -9.95 -12.81
C ASP A 23 -9.40 -8.90 -13.50
N GLN A 24 -9.85 -7.64 -13.52
CA GLN A 24 -9.09 -6.55 -14.13
C GLN A 24 -7.75 -6.32 -13.40
N PHE A 25 -7.75 -6.35 -12.06
CA PHE A 25 -6.54 -6.26 -11.24
C PHE A 25 -5.55 -7.38 -11.56
N CYS A 26 -6.01 -8.63 -11.58
CA CYS A 26 -5.16 -9.79 -11.88
C CYS A 26 -4.57 -9.75 -13.29
N ARG A 27 -5.28 -9.12 -14.24
CA ARG A 27 -4.81 -8.89 -15.62
C ARG A 27 -3.93 -7.65 -15.77
N GLY A 28 -3.76 -6.86 -14.70
CA GLY A 28 -3.04 -5.60 -14.70
C GLY A 28 -3.76 -4.45 -15.43
N VAL A 29 -5.05 -4.61 -15.75
CA VAL A 29 -5.86 -3.61 -16.47
C VAL A 29 -6.51 -2.67 -15.46
N VAL A 30 -5.66 -2.00 -14.69
CA VAL A 30 -6.04 -0.99 -13.70
C VAL A 30 -5.10 0.22 -13.83
N PRO A 31 -5.48 1.43 -13.37
CA PRO A 31 -4.56 2.55 -13.35
C PRO A 31 -3.24 2.17 -12.64
N PHE A 32 -2.12 2.49 -13.28
CA PHE A 32 -0.76 2.16 -12.82
C PHE A 32 -0.43 0.65 -12.70
N GLY A 33 -1.27 -0.23 -13.25
CA GLY A 33 -1.00 -1.67 -13.30
C GLY A 33 0.02 -2.07 -14.38
N PRO A 34 0.55 -3.31 -14.33
CA PRO A 34 0.26 -4.36 -13.35
C PRO A 34 0.92 -4.11 -11.98
N TYR A 35 0.18 -4.34 -10.89
CA TYR A 35 0.63 -4.03 -9.52
C TYR A 35 1.92 -4.77 -9.13
N TYR A 36 2.00 -6.07 -9.39
CA TYR A 36 3.14 -6.87 -8.96
C TYR A 36 4.43 -6.55 -9.72
N ASP A 37 4.33 -6.20 -11.01
CA ASP A 37 5.47 -5.73 -11.79
C ASP A 37 6.00 -4.41 -11.23
N HIS A 38 5.10 -3.51 -10.84
CA HIS A 38 5.45 -2.25 -10.19
C HIS A 38 6.20 -2.50 -8.87
N VAL A 39 5.65 -3.32 -7.97
CA VAL A 39 6.30 -3.65 -6.69
C VAL A 39 7.67 -4.30 -6.90
N LEU A 40 7.78 -5.25 -7.81
CA LEU A 40 9.04 -5.95 -8.10
C LEU A 40 10.11 -5.03 -8.66
N ALA A 41 9.76 -4.14 -9.59
CA ALA A 41 10.71 -3.20 -10.17
C ALA A 41 11.32 -2.29 -9.09
N TYR A 42 10.50 -1.71 -8.20
CA TYR A 42 11.01 -0.86 -7.11
C TYR A 42 11.79 -1.64 -6.06
N ARG A 43 11.40 -2.88 -5.77
CA ARG A 43 12.17 -3.75 -4.88
C ARG A 43 13.54 -4.08 -5.46
N GLN A 44 13.60 -4.43 -6.75
CA GLN A 44 14.88 -4.71 -7.38
C GLN A 44 15.77 -3.46 -7.36
N GLU A 45 15.19 -2.29 -7.58
CA GLU A 45 15.93 -1.04 -7.55
C GLU A 45 16.43 -0.67 -6.15
N SER A 46 15.68 -1.00 -5.08
CA SER A 46 16.15 -0.81 -3.70
C SER A 46 17.31 -1.71 -3.34
N LEU A 47 17.38 -2.92 -3.91
CA LEU A 47 18.54 -3.81 -3.76
C LEU A 47 19.75 -3.30 -4.56
N ASN A 48 19.51 -2.74 -5.75
CA ASN A 48 20.58 -2.21 -6.61
C ASN A 48 21.16 -0.90 -6.06
N LEU A 49 20.31 -0.04 -5.50
CA LEU A 49 20.63 1.32 -5.05
C LEU A 49 20.10 1.60 -3.63
N PRO A 50 20.59 0.88 -2.60
CA PRO A 50 20.06 0.98 -1.24
C PRO A 50 20.21 2.38 -0.62
N GLU A 51 21.20 3.15 -1.06
CA GLU A 51 21.42 4.54 -0.62
C GLU A 51 20.52 5.57 -1.31
N LYS A 52 19.74 5.15 -2.32
CA LYS A 52 18.87 6.04 -3.14
C LYS A 52 17.41 5.63 -3.15
N VAL A 53 17.10 4.38 -2.85
CA VAL A 53 15.74 3.85 -2.86
C VAL A 53 15.48 3.10 -1.55
N TYR A 54 14.68 3.72 -0.68
CA TYR A 54 14.20 3.10 0.55
C TYR A 54 12.89 2.36 0.27
N PHE A 55 12.90 1.04 0.46
CA PHE A 55 11.75 0.17 0.23
C PHE A 55 11.22 -0.35 1.57
N LEU A 56 9.90 -0.25 1.77
CA LEU A 56 9.18 -0.80 2.91
C LEU A 56 7.78 -1.22 2.49
N THR A 57 7.18 -2.13 3.24
CA THR A 57 5.76 -2.47 3.10
C THR A 57 4.90 -1.70 4.11
N TYR A 58 3.60 -1.57 3.81
CA TYR A 58 2.67 -0.91 4.72
C TYR A 58 2.55 -1.68 6.05
N GLU A 59 2.63 -3.01 6.00
CA GLU A 59 2.47 -3.87 7.15
C GLU A 59 3.69 -3.81 8.08
N GLU A 60 4.92 -3.79 7.54
CA GLU A 60 6.13 -3.53 8.33
C GLU A 60 6.07 -2.15 9.01
N LEU A 61 5.65 -1.11 8.26
CA LEU A 61 5.49 0.24 8.82
C LEU A 61 4.49 0.26 9.98
N LYS A 62 3.38 -0.45 9.83
CA LYS A 62 2.33 -0.50 10.85
C LYS A 62 2.73 -1.32 12.08
N GLU A 63 3.47 -2.41 11.87
CA GLU A 63 3.97 -3.27 12.95
C GLU A 63 4.99 -2.53 13.83
N ASN A 64 5.90 -1.74 13.22
CA ASN A 64 6.94 -1.03 13.97
C ASN A 64 7.22 0.39 13.44
N PRO A 65 6.29 1.34 13.66
CA PRO A 65 6.39 2.69 13.08
C PRO A 65 7.62 3.45 13.59
N ARG A 66 7.98 3.32 14.88
CA ARG A 66 9.17 3.97 15.45
C ARG A 66 10.45 3.54 14.75
N PHE A 67 10.60 2.24 14.51
CA PHE A 67 11.76 1.70 13.79
C PHE A 67 11.86 2.29 12.38
N HIS A 68 10.76 2.31 11.64
CA HIS A 68 10.76 2.81 10.27
C HIS A 68 10.92 4.33 10.17
N VAL A 69 10.40 5.12 11.13
CA VAL A 69 10.68 6.56 11.22
C VAL A 69 12.16 6.81 11.45
N ARG A 70 12.79 6.09 12.38
CA ARG A 70 14.25 6.21 12.62
C ARG A 70 15.04 5.87 11.35
N LYS A 71 14.72 4.74 10.71
CA LYS A 71 15.37 4.30 9.47
C LYS A 71 15.18 5.29 8.32
N LEU A 72 14.01 5.90 8.20
CA LEU A 72 13.76 6.93 7.20
C LEU A 72 14.59 8.20 7.47
N GLY A 73 14.74 8.60 8.74
CA GLY A 73 15.64 9.70 9.13
C GLY A 73 17.10 9.43 8.72
N GLU A 74 17.60 8.22 9.01
CA GLU A 74 18.93 7.78 8.56
C GLU A 74 19.07 7.88 7.02
N PHE A 75 18.10 7.35 6.29
CA PHE A 75 18.08 7.35 4.81
C PHE A 75 18.05 8.77 4.21
N LEU A 76 17.30 9.69 4.81
CA LEU A 76 17.21 11.08 4.34
C LEU A 76 18.42 11.95 4.75
N GLY A 77 19.41 11.40 5.46
CA GLY A 77 20.55 12.16 5.97
C GLY A 77 20.23 13.05 7.17
N CYS A 78 19.11 12.76 7.85
CA CYS A 78 18.62 13.46 9.03
C CYS A 78 18.47 12.48 10.21
N PRO A 79 19.54 11.83 10.67
CA PRO A 79 19.45 10.84 11.74
C PRO A 79 18.98 11.49 13.04
N PHE A 80 18.09 10.81 13.74
CA PHE A 80 17.70 11.18 15.10
C PHE A 80 18.84 10.91 16.06
N ASP A 81 19.04 11.79 17.04
CA ASP A 81 19.98 11.55 18.11
C ASP A 81 19.50 10.43 19.05
N GLN A 82 20.41 9.78 19.77
CA GLN A 82 20.09 8.68 20.70
C GLN A 82 19.68 9.19 22.09
N SER A 83 19.48 10.49 22.26
CA SER A 83 19.05 11.07 23.54
C SER A 83 17.54 10.95 23.71
N GLU A 84 17.05 11.22 24.91
CA GLU A 84 15.62 11.29 25.22
C GLU A 84 14.85 12.21 24.26
N ASN A 85 15.44 13.37 23.93
CA ASN A 85 14.86 14.32 22.96
C ASN A 85 14.75 13.75 21.54
N GLY A 86 15.67 12.87 21.13
CA GLY A 86 15.58 12.20 19.83
C GLY A 86 14.44 11.19 19.78
N GLU A 87 14.26 10.42 20.86
CA GLU A 87 13.15 9.47 20.99
C GLU A 87 11.79 10.20 21.08
N GLU A 88 11.70 11.30 21.81
CA GLU A 88 10.50 12.13 21.89
C GLU A 88 10.07 12.66 20.52
N LYS A 89 11.01 13.10 19.68
CA LYS A 89 10.72 13.54 18.30
C LYS A 89 10.19 12.40 17.43
N ILE A 90 10.73 11.20 17.57
CA ILE A 90 10.23 10.02 16.86
C ILE A 90 8.78 9.75 17.28
N ASP A 91 8.50 9.78 18.58
CA ASP A 91 7.15 9.58 19.11
C ASP A 91 6.16 10.66 18.65
N GLU A 92 6.60 11.92 18.59
CA GLU A 92 5.81 13.03 18.08
C GLU A 92 5.46 12.82 16.59
N ILE A 93 6.42 12.44 15.75
CA ILE A 93 6.20 12.16 14.33
C ILE A 93 5.21 11.00 14.16
N VAL A 94 5.43 9.88 14.85
CA VAL A 94 4.54 8.72 14.80
C VAL A 94 3.12 9.12 15.20
N LYS A 95 2.96 9.92 16.25
CA LYS A 95 1.66 10.42 16.68
C LYS A 95 1.01 11.35 15.65
N MET A 96 1.74 12.35 15.15
CA MET A 96 1.22 13.33 14.19
C MET A 96 0.82 12.69 12.85
N CYS A 97 1.56 11.65 12.43
CA CYS A 97 1.29 10.90 11.21
C CYS A 97 0.34 9.71 11.43
N SER A 98 -0.18 9.50 12.63
CA SER A 98 -1.13 8.42 12.90
C SER A 98 -2.44 8.61 12.13
N PHE A 99 -3.10 7.50 11.80
CA PHE A 99 -4.39 7.56 11.12
C PHE A 99 -5.43 8.34 11.92
N GLU A 100 -5.48 8.18 13.25
CA GLU A 100 -6.40 8.92 14.12
C GLU A 100 -6.21 10.44 13.96
N ILE A 101 -4.97 10.92 14.06
CA ILE A 101 -4.68 12.35 13.96
C ILE A 101 -4.92 12.86 12.54
N LEU A 102 -4.44 12.15 11.51
CA LEU A 102 -4.59 12.57 10.12
C LEU A 102 -6.05 12.55 9.67
N SER A 103 -6.79 11.48 9.93
CA SER A 103 -8.22 11.37 9.58
C SER A 103 -9.10 12.37 10.33
N SER A 104 -8.67 12.84 11.51
CA SER A 104 -9.42 13.81 12.30
C SER A 104 -9.30 15.26 11.80
N GLN A 105 -8.28 15.58 11.00
CA GLN A 105 -8.03 16.93 10.48
C GLN A 105 -9.20 17.44 9.62
N GLN A 106 -9.53 18.72 9.75
CA GLN A 106 -10.68 19.32 9.06
C GLN A 106 -10.57 19.21 7.53
N VAL A 107 -9.37 19.38 6.98
CA VAL A 107 -9.12 19.23 5.54
C VAL A 107 -9.46 17.82 5.04
N ASN A 108 -9.14 16.79 5.83
CA ASN A 108 -9.35 15.39 5.48
C ASN A 108 -10.79 14.91 5.72
N LYS A 109 -11.66 15.78 6.23
CA LYS A 109 -13.12 15.57 6.34
C LYS A 109 -13.90 16.40 5.32
N SER A 110 -13.20 17.18 4.49
CA SER A 110 -13.82 18.06 3.49
C SER A 110 -14.36 17.27 2.30
N ASN A 111 -15.45 17.75 1.71
CA ASN A 111 -15.97 17.26 0.44
C ASN A 111 -15.34 17.98 -0.77
N GLU A 112 -14.32 18.79 -0.54
CA GLU A 112 -13.52 19.39 -1.60
C GLU A 112 -12.78 18.31 -2.39
N VAL A 113 -12.78 18.44 -3.71
CA VAL A 113 -12.15 17.52 -4.65
C VAL A 113 -10.87 18.17 -5.20
N PRO A 114 -9.69 17.56 -5.01
CA PRO A 114 -8.44 18.09 -5.55
C PRO A 114 -8.43 18.00 -7.09
N SER A 115 -7.74 18.94 -7.74
CA SER A 115 -7.67 18.98 -9.21
C SER A 115 -7.00 17.74 -9.85
N VAL A 116 -6.21 17.01 -9.05
CA VAL A 116 -5.41 15.86 -9.49
C VAL A 116 -6.11 14.52 -9.30
N PHE A 117 -7.13 14.44 -8.43
CA PHE A 117 -7.83 13.20 -8.11
C PHE A 117 -9.35 13.44 -8.00
N PRO A 118 -10.18 12.64 -8.69
CA PRO A 118 -11.62 12.85 -8.74
C PRO A 118 -12.36 12.31 -7.51
N LEU A 119 -11.78 12.43 -6.32
CA LEU A 119 -12.36 11.98 -5.06
C LEU A 119 -12.28 13.09 -4.00
N PRO A 120 -13.32 13.28 -3.16
CA PRO A 120 -13.24 14.27 -2.09
C PRO A 120 -12.18 13.89 -1.06
N TYR A 121 -11.60 14.87 -0.35
CA TYR A 121 -10.61 14.61 0.71
C TYR A 121 -11.15 13.65 1.79
N SER A 122 -12.45 13.69 2.08
CA SER A 122 -13.14 12.78 2.98
C SER A 122 -13.08 11.30 2.59
N ALA A 123 -12.74 10.97 1.34
CA ALA A 123 -12.66 9.59 0.87
C ALA A 123 -11.29 8.92 1.11
N PHE A 124 -10.23 9.67 1.43
CA PHE A 124 -8.86 9.12 1.51
C PHE A 124 -8.60 8.31 2.79
N PHE A 125 -9.28 8.63 3.90
CA PHE A 125 -9.09 7.96 5.19
C PHE A 125 -10.25 7.00 5.49
N ARG A 126 -10.22 5.80 4.91
CA ARG A 126 -11.29 4.79 5.03
C ARG A 126 -11.18 3.92 6.28
N LYS A 127 -10.10 3.14 6.37
CA LYS A 127 -9.75 2.25 7.49
C LYS A 127 -8.23 2.11 7.54
N ASP A 128 -7.69 1.92 8.73
CA ASP A 128 -6.26 1.75 8.99
C ASP A 128 -6.01 0.37 9.58
N GLU A 129 -6.28 -0.67 8.78
CA GLU A 129 -6.28 -2.06 9.22
C GLU A 129 -5.62 -2.95 8.16
N VAL A 130 -4.78 -3.88 8.62
CA VAL A 130 -4.25 -4.98 7.80
C VAL A 130 -5.28 -6.10 7.84
N GLY A 131 -5.58 -6.70 6.68
CA GLY A 131 -6.53 -7.80 6.60
C GLY A 131 -7.97 -7.42 6.23
N ASP A 132 -8.27 -6.13 6.03
CA ASP A 132 -9.64 -5.69 5.69
C ASP A 132 -10.18 -6.29 4.37
N HIS A 133 -9.32 -6.88 3.54
CA HIS A 133 -9.72 -7.64 2.35
C HIS A 133 -10.66 -8.82 2.67
N GLU A 134 -10.53 -9.43 3.85
CA GLU A 134 -11.38 -10.55 4.30
C GLU A 134 -12.86 -10.13 4.44
N ASN A 135 -13.14 -8.84 4.61
CA ASN A 135 -14.51 -8.32 4.69
C ASN A 135 -15.19 -8.17 3.31
N TYR A 136 -14.43 -8.25 2.21
CA TYR A 136 -14.92 -7.93 0.86
C TYR A 136 -14.66 -9.02 -0.17
N LEU A 137 -13.65 -9.87 0.03
CA LEU A 137 -13.22 -10.87 -0.94
C LEU A 137 -13.57 -12.27 -0.47
N GLU A 138 -14.16 -13.05 -1.37
CA GLU A 138 -14.33 -14.49 -1.19
C GLU A 138 -13.00 -15.24 -1.38
N ASP A 139 -12.89 -16.44 -0.79
CA ASP A 139 -11.67 -17.27 -0.84
C ASP A 139 -11.16 -17.53 -2.27
N ASN A 140 -12.07 -17.71 -3.23
CA ASN A 140 -11.72 -17.90 -4.64
C ASN A 140 -11.07 -16.64 -5.25
N MET A 141 -11.53 -15.45 -4.88
CA MET A 141 -10.99 -14.16 -5.32
C MET A 141 -9.60 -13.93 -4.73
N ILE A 142 -9.43 -14.21 -3.44
CA ILE A 142 -8.13 -14.16 -2.74
C ILE A 142 -7.14 -15.13 -3.41
N ALA A 143 -7.57 -16.37 -3.67
CA ALA A 143 -6.75 -17.36 -4.34
C ALA A 143 -6.36 -16.92 -5.76
N LYS A 144 -7.27 -16.26 -6.50
CA LYS A 144 -7.00 -15.72 -7.84
C LYS A 144 -5.95 -14.60 -7.80
N ILE A 145 -6.08 -13.66 -6.87
CA ILE A 145 -5.08 -12.59 -6.65
C ILE A 145 -3.73 -13.20 -6.31
N TRP A 146 -3.69 -14.16 -5.38
CA TRP A 146 -2.47 -14.88 -5.00
C TRP A 146 -1.84 -15.63 -6.18
N ALA A 147 -2.67 -16.17 -7.07
CA ALA A 147 -2.25 -16.80 -8.32
C ALA A 147 -1.88 -15.79 -9.42
N SER A 148 -2.05 -14.49 -9.23
CA SER A 148 -1.46 -13.49 -10.14
C SER A 148 -0.09 -13.01 -9.65
N ALA A 149 0.23 -13.21 -8.37
CA ALA A 149 1.52 -12.87 -7.75
C ALA A 149 2.68 -13.83 -8.07
N HIS A 150 2.57 -14.71 -9.08
CA HIS A 150 3.60 -15.71 -9.41
C HIS A 150 5.02 -15.15 -9.62
N PRO A 151 5.23 -13.97 -10.25
CA PRO A 151 6.58 -13.41 -10.43
C PRO A 151 7.29 -13.11 -9.10
N ILE A 152 6.53 -12.85 -8.05
CA ILE A 152 7.04 -12.47 -6.73
C ILE A 152 7.50 -13.69 -5.92
N LYS A 153 6.84 -14.83 -6.08
CA LYS A 153 7.15 -16.08 -5.36
C LYS A 153 8.57 -16.61 -5.65
N ALA A 154 9.18 -16.19 -6.75
CA ALA A 154 10.51 -16.63 -7.19
C ALA A 154 11.69 -15.89 -6.52
N GLN A 155 11.45 -14.77 -5.80
CA GLN A 155 12.53 -13.90 -5.29
C GLN A 155 12.73 -13.94 -3.76
N GLY A 156 12.23 -14.99 -3.10
CA GLY A 156 12.31 -15.17 -1.63
C GLY A 156 11.13 -14.53 -0.88
N PRO A 157 11.02 -14.73 0.45
CA PRO A 157 9.90 -14.22 1.22
C PRO A 157 9.98 -12.70 1.32
N LEU A 158 8.92 -12.00 0.88
CA LEU A 158 8.53 -10.77 1.58
C LEU A 158 7.42 -11.14 2.56
N ASN A 159 7.41 -10.45 3.70
CA ASN A 159 6.36 -10.59 4.69
C ASN A 159 5.17 -9.72 4.22
N TYR A 160 4.35 -10.23 3.30
CA TYR A 160 3.26 -9.48 2.62
C TYR A 160 2.06 -9.15 3.52
N GLY A 161 2.18 -9.19 4.85
CA GLY A 161 1.05 -8.92 5.73
C GLY A 161 -0.14 -9.87 5.57
N LEU A 162 0.05 -11.01 4.91
CA LEU A 162 -0.99 -12.01 4.72
C LEU A 162 -1.06 -12.89 5.97
N PRO A 163 -2.27 -13.32 6.38
CA PRO A 163 -2.40 -14.19 7.53
C PRO A 163 -1.60 -15.50 7.30
N ASN A 164 -0.94 -15.95 8.37
CA ASN A 164 0.03 -17.05 8.40
C ASN A 164 -0.41 -18.36 7.71
N HIS A 165 -1.70 -18.56 7.43
CA HIS A 165 -2.21 -19.74 6.75
C HIS A 165 -1.89 -19.77 5.24
N PHE A 166 -1.57 -18.64 4.60
CA PHE A 166 -1.16 -18.62 3.19
C PHE A 166 0.35 -18.81 2.98
N HIS A 167 1.18 -18.67 4.02
CA HIS A 167 2.61 -18.95 3.95
C HIS A 167 2.94 -20.45 3.78
N ASN A 168 1.95 -21.33 3.96
CA ASN A 168 2.13 -22.79 3.93
C ASN A 168 1.47 -23.50 2.73
N ILE A 169 0.95 -22.79 1.73
CA ILE A 169 0.47 -23.45 0.51
C ILE A 169 1.67 -23.80 -0.36
N ARG A 170 2.30 -24.95 -0.07
CA ARG A 170 3.26 -25.59 -0.99
C ARG A 170 2.52 -25.90 -2.30
N PRO A 171 3.17 -25.72 -3.47
CA PRO A 171 2.63 -26.27 -4.70
C PRO A 171 2.52 -27.79 -4.53
N THR A 172 1.31 -28.32 -4.61
CA THR A 172 1.09 -29.75 -4.77
C THR A 172 1.67 -30.14 -6.13
N THR A 173 2.88 -30.68 -6.13
CA THR A 173 3.41 -31.37 -7.30
C THR A 173 2.56 -32.62 -7.49
N SER A 174 1.68 -32.59 -8.49
CA SER A 174 1.03 -33.80 -9.00
C SER A 174 2.12 -34.61 -9.70
N SER A 175 2.42 -35.79 -9.17
CA SER A 175 3.18 -36.84 -9.84
C SER A 175 2.33 -37.57 -10.86
#